data_AF-A0A3R8U3P6-F1
#
_entry.id   AF-A0A3R8U3P6-F1
#
_cell.length_a   1.000
_cell.length_b   1.000
_cell.length_c   1.000
_cell.angle_alpha   90.00
_cell.angle_beta   90.00
_cell.angle_gamma   90.00
#
_symmetry.space_group_name_H-M   'P 1'
#
loop_
_entity.id
_entity.type
_entity.pdbx_description
1 polymer ?
#
loop_
_entity_poly.entity_id
_entity_poly.type
_entity_poly.pdbx_seq_one_letter_code
_entity_poly.pdbx_strand_id
1 'polypeptide(L)'
;MLMYHPAFDANHCLYRIVSILNATRETQISWPLLRMLDFYYLFPGQLKCIHPWPREISKMKAQVSKIPEQFEDLTNPARTFFELETFQKSATLELIAKGVISKSAFDKGIMELEPESLSSAYIDLLATDDFLTSDAFAVITKGLPSVQFDGSKGLKRRSGLMEYIYDL
;
A
#
# COMPACT_ATOMS: atom_id res chain seq x y z
N MET A 1 -25.82 10.10 9.54
CA MET A 1 -25.50 9.55 8.21
C MET A 1 -24.24 8.71 8.38
N LEU A 2 -24.31 7.40 8.18
CA LEU A 2 -23.10 6.58 8.10
C LEU A 2 -22.41 6.98 6.80
N MET A 3 -21.43 7.87 6.86
CA MET A 3 -20.56 8.13 5.72
C MET A 3 -19.76 6.85 5.49
N TYR A 4 -20.02 6.18 4.38
CA TYR A 4 -19.21 5.07 3.92
C TYR A 4 -17.78 5.56 3.69
N HIS A 5 -16.80 4.84 4.20
CA HIS A 5 -15.39 5.09 3.94
C HIS A 5 -14.70 3.74 3.60
N PRO A 6 -13.99 3.64 2.47
CA PRO A 6 -13.24 2.44 2.08
C PRO A 6 -12.28 1.86 3.13
N ALA A 7 -11.85 2.67 4.10
CA ALA A 7 -11.00 2.24 5.22
C ALA A 7 -11.69 1.20 6.11
N PHE A 8 -13.03 1.20 6.17
CA PHE A 8 -13.83 0.32 7.02
C PHE A 8 -14.58 -0.76 6.23
N ASP A 9 -14.23 -0.96 4.96
CA ASP A 9 -14.82 -1.99 4.09
C ASP A 9 -13.81 -3.12 3.84
N ALA A 10 -14.17 -4.34 4.25
CA ALA A 10 -13.33 -5.53 4.10
C ALA A 10 -13.14 -5.94 2.64
N ASN A 11 -14.18 -5.86 1.80
CA ASN A 11 -14.10 -6.20 0.38
C ASN A 11 -13.22 -5.20 -0.37
N HIS A 12 -13.33 -3.92 -0.02
CA HIS A 12 -12.45 -2.90 -0.57
C HIS A 12 -11.01 -3.12 -0.13
N CYS A 13 -10.77 -3.56 1.10
CA CYS A 13 -9.43 -3.89 1.57
C CYS A 13 -8.82 -5.09 0.82
N LEU A 14 -9.60 -6.16 0.61
CA LEU A 14 -9.21 -7.29 -0.24
C LEU A 14 -8.81 -6.81 -1.63
N TYR A 15 -9.64 -5.96 -2.25
CA TYR A 15 -9.38 -5.41 -3.58
C TYR A 15 -8.04 -4.66 -3.63
N ARG A 16 -7.83 -3.70 -2.73
CA ARG A 16 -6.59 -2.89 -2.69
C ARG A 16 -5.34 -3.75 -2.51
N ILE A 17 -5.39 -4.72 -1.60
CA ILE A 17 -4.24 -5.62 -1.35
C ILE A 17 -3.91 -6.40 -2.63
N VAL A 18 -4.90 -6.98 -3.30
CA VAL A 18 -4.67 -7.70 -4.56
C VAL A 18 -4.17 -6.76 -5.65
N SER A 19 -4.73 -5.55 -5.78
CA SER A 19 -4.27 -4.56 -6.76
C SER A 19 -2.80 -4.18 -6.56
N ILE A 20 -2.38 -3.93 -5.31
CA ILE A 20 -0.99 -3.61 -4.97
C ILE A 20 -0.07 -4.79 -5.28
N LEU A 21 -0.41 -6.00 -4.82
CA LEU A 21 0.41 -7.19 -5.05
C LEU A 21 0.48 -7.56 -6.55
N ASN A 22 -0.61 -7.36 -7.29
CA ASN A 22 -0.64 -7.55 -8.73
C ASN A 22 0.32 -6.59 -9.47
N ALA A 23 0.43 -5.34 -9.00
CA ALA A 23 1.33 -4.34 -9.56
C ALA A 23 2.79 -4.47 -9.09
N THR A 24 3.05 -5.28 -8.06
CA THR A 24 4.37 -5.45 -7.43
C THR A 24 4.93 -6.87 -7.57
N ARG A 25 4.41 -7.68 -8.51
CA ARG A 25 4.81 -9.09 -8.71
C ARG A 25 6.32 -9.35 -8.81
N GLU A 26 7.08 -8.39 -9.34
CA GLU A 26 8.53 -8.51 -9.53
C GLU A 26 9.34 -8.03 -8.31
N THR A 27 8.68 -7.56 -7.25
CA THR A 27 9.31 -7.00 -6.06
C THR A 27 8.89 -7.77 -4.82
N GLN A 28 9.84 -8.09 -3.94
CA GLN A 28 9.53 -8.70 -2.65
C GLN A 28 8.87 -7.66 -1.72
N ILE A 29 7.62 -7.91 -1.35
CA ILE A 29 6.87 -7.04 -0.45
C ILE A 29 6.78 -7.69 0.92
N SER A 30 7.31 -7.03 1.95
CA SER A 30 7.12 -7.45 3.34
C SER A 30 5.75 -7.02 3.86
N TRP A 31 5.25 -7.67 4.92
CA TRP A 31 3.99 -7.26 5.56
C TRP A 31 3.95 -5.77 5.97
N PRO A 32 4.96 -5.21 6.66
CA PRO A 32 4.99 -3.78 7.00
C PRO A 32 4.95 -2.86 5.78
N LEU A 33 5.65 -3.23 4.71
CA LEU A 33 5.64 -2.45 3.47
C LEU A 33 4.26 -2.49 2.83
N LEU A 34 3.63 -3.67 2.69
CA LEU A 34 2.28 -3.82 2.12
C LEU A 34 1.27 -2.92 2.84
N ARG A 35 1.29 -2.90 4.18
CA ARG A 35 0.44 -2.02 4.98
C ARG A 35 0.62 -0.55 4.62
N MET A 36 1.87 -0.12 4.43
CA MET A 36 2.20 1.24 4.07
C MET A 36 1.72 1.58 2.65
N LEU A 37 1.87 0.64 1.71
CA LEU A 37 1.34 0.81 0.36
C LEU A 37 -0.19 0.94 0.36
N ASP A 38 -0.90 0.11 1.14
CA ASP A 38 -2.36 0.17 1.28
C ASP A 38 -2.83 1.47 1.94
N PHE A 39 -2.08 2.00 2.92
CA PHE A 39 -2.37 3.31 3.49
C PHE A 39 -2.28 4.42 2.44
N TYR A 40 -1.22 4.47 1.62
CA TYR A 40 -1.12 5.47 0.56
C TYR A 40 -2.07 5.22 -0.60
N TYR A 41 -2.55 3.98 -0.80
CA TYR A 41 -3.65 3.71 -1.72
C TYR A 41 -4.92 4.42 -1.28
N LEU A 42 -5.29 4.30 0.01
CA LEU A 42 -6.46 4.97 0.57
C LEU A 42 -6.28 6.49 0.61
N PHE A 43 -5.08 6.93 0.96
CA PHE A 43 -4.77 8.34 1.21
C PHE A 43 -3.61 8.84 0.34
N PRO A 44 -3.75 8.87 -0.99
CA PRO A 44 -2.67 9.28 -1.89
C PRO A 44 -2.16 10.70 -1.64
N GLY A 45 -2.98 11.59 -1.06
CA GLY A 45 -2.55 12.94 -0.67
C GLY A 45 -1.41 12.91 0.37
N GLN A 46 -1.37 11.88 1.22
CA GLN A 46 -0.34 11.71 2.25
C GLN A 46 1.05 11.44 1.66
N LEU A 47 1.16 11.07 0.38
CA LEU A 47 2.46 10.98 -0.30
C LEU A 47 3.22 12.31 -0.26
N LYS A 48 2.52 13.45 -0.26
CA LYS A 48 3.13 14.79 -0.14
C LYS A 48 3.80 15.02 1.21
N CYS A 49 3.39 14.29 2.25
CA CYS A 49 3.89 14.41 3.61
C CYS A 49 5.18 13.60 3.85
N ILE A 50 5.58 12.72 2.92
CA ILE A 50 6.84 11.98 3.01
C ILE A 50 8.01 12.96 2.99
N HIS A 51 8.73 13.07 4.10
CA HIS A 51 9.80 14.03 4.25
C HIS A 51 10.99 13.49 5.08
N PRO A 52 12.24 13.68 4.61
CA PRO A 52 12.61 14.18 3.29
C PRO A 52 12.18 13.21 2.17
N TRP A 53 11.91 13.72 0.98
CA TRP A 53 11.59 12.87 -0.18
C TRP A 53 12.79 11.95 -0.52
N PRO A 54 12.58 10.66 -0.81
CA PRO A 54 13.68 9.75 -1.14
C PRO A 54 14.39 10.13 -2.45
N ARG A 55 15.71 9.93 -2.51
CA ARG A 55 16.53 10.36 -3.67
C ARG A 55 16.36 9.41 -4.85
N GLU A 56 16.20 8.14 -4.53
CA GLU A 56 15.96 7.00 -5.42
C GLU A 56 14.78 7.28 -6.35
N ILE A 57 13.72 7.92 -5.82
CA ILE A 57 12.50 8.26 -6.55
C ILE A 57 12.32 9.77 -6.71
N SER A 58 13.42 10.53 -6.71
CA SER A 58 13.39 12.01 -6.82
C SER A 58 12.61 12.51 -8.04
N LYS A 59 12.70 11.80 -9.18
CA LYS A 59 11.99 12.13 -10.43
C LYS A 59 10.47 12.06 -10.28
N MET A 60 9.96 11.24 -9.36
CA MET A 60 8.53 11.04 -9.14
C MET A 60 7.91 12.12 -8.23
N LYS A 61 8.72 13.00 -7.64
CA LYS A 61 8.22 14.08 -6.76
C LYS A 61 7.23 15.01 -7.47
N ALA A 62 7.46 15.28 -8.76
CA ALA A 62 6.58 16.11 -9.57
C ALA A 62 5.20 15.47 -9.81
N GLN A 63 5.12 14.14 -9.82
CA GLN A 63 3.85 13.40 -9.91
C GLN A 63 3.06 13.56 -8.61
N VAL A 64 3.74 13.40 -7.47
CA VAL A 64 3.12 13.56 -6.13
C VAL A 64 2.57 14.97 -5.90
N SER A 65 3.26 16.01 -6.37
CA SER A 65 2.76 17.39 -6.22
C SER A 65 1.46 17.67 -6.98
N LYS A 66 1.10 16.85 -7.98
CA LYS A 66 -0.12 17.01 -8.78
C LYS A 66 -1.32 16.26 -8.21
N ILE A 67 -1.10 15.41 -7.20
CA ILE A 67 -2.20 14.67 -6.55
C ILE A 67 -3.15 15.70 -5.93
N PRO A 68 -4.47 15.64 -6.19
CA PRO A 68 -5.42 16.58 -5.61
C PRO A 68 -5.46 16.47 -4.09
N GLU A 69 -5.86 17.54 -3.41
CA GLU A 69 -6.17 17.46 -1.98
C GLU A 69 -7.38 16.54 -1.79
N GLN A 70 -7.33 15.72 -0.74
CA GLN A 70 -8.44 14.85 -0.38
C GLN A 70 -9.40 15.60 0.54
N PHE A 71 -10.69 15.25 0.48
CA PHE A 71 -11.70 15.82 1.38
C PHE A 71 -11.49 15.38 2.83
N GLU A 72 -10.92 14.19 3.02
CA GLU A 72 -10.65 13.60 4.33
C GLU A 72 -9.44 14.30 4.96
N ASP A 73 -9.67 15.01 6.08
CA ASP A 73 -8.59 15.55 6.89
C ASP A 73 -8.09 14.47 7.87
N LEU A 74 -6.89 13.96 7.61
CA LEU A 74 -6.22 13.02 8.51
C LEU A 74 -5.39 13.79 9.54
N THR A 75 -6.02 14.15 10.65
CA THR A 75 -5.35 14.87 11.75
C THR A 75 -4.21 14.05 12.37
N ASN A 76 -4.28 12.71 12.33
CA ASN A 76 -3.23 11.83 12.84
C ASN A 76 -3.01 10.61 11.91
N PRO A 77 -2.19 10.76 10.85
CA PRO A 77 -1.92 9.71 9.87
C PRO A 77 -1.35 8.42 10.49
N ALA A 78 -0.48 8.54 11.50
CA ALA A 78 0.13 7.40 12.18
C ALA A 78 -0.91 6.58 12.96
N ARG A 79 -1.87 7.25 13.62
CA ARG A 79 -2.96 6.56 14.29
C ARG A 79 -3.92 5.89 13.30
N THR A 80 -4.26 6.56 12.21
CA THR A 80 -5.08 5.95 11.14
C THR A 80 -4.38 4.72 10.56
N PHE A 81 -3.07 4.80 10.28
CA PHE A 81 -2.26 3.67 9.83
C PHE A 81 -2.26 2.49 10.82
N PHE A 82 -2.20 2.77 12.12
CA PHE A 82 -2.31 1.77 13.16
C PHE A 82 -3.71 1.10 13.17
N GLU A 83 -4.77 1.89 13.10
CA GLU A 83 -6.16 1.39 13.11
C GLU A 83 -6.48 0.53 11.87
N LEU A 84 -5.92 0.87 10.70
CA LEU A 84 -6.07 0.08 9.47
C LEU A 84 -5.52 -1.35 9.58
N GLU A 85 -4.57 -1.60 10.49
CA GLU A 85 -3.92 -2.92 10.61
C GLU A 85 -4.94 -4.05 10.76
N THR A 86 -6.00 -3.81 11.52
CA THR A 86 -7.02 -4.83 11.80
C THR A 86 -7.71 -5.27 10.50
N PHE A 87 -8.07 -4.32 9.65
CA PHE A 87 -8.71 -4.60 8.35
C PHE A 87 -7.73 -5.26 7.39
N GLN A 88 -6.52 -4.70 7.29
CA GLN A 88 -5.46 -5.23 6.43
C GLN A 88 -5.11 -6.68 6.79
N LYS A 89 -5.00 -6.98 8.08
CA LYS A 89 -4.66 -8.32 8.59
C LYS A 89 -5.77 -9.31 8.29
N SER A 90 -7.03 -8.95 8.58
CA SER A 90 -8.16 -9.84 8.28
C SER A 90 -8.28 -10.13 6.79
N ALA A 91 -8.19 -9.10 5.93
CA ALA A 91 -8.24 -9.27 4.48
C ALA A 91 -7.09 -10.15 3.97
N THR A 92 -5.87 -9.92 4.47
CA THR A 92 -4.70 -10.72 4.11
C THR A 92 -4.87 -12.20 4.49
N LEU A 93 -5.32 -12.49 5.71
CA LEU A 93 -5.53 -13.86 6.17
C LEU A 93 -6.63 -14.56 5.36
N GLU A 94 -7.68 -13.85 4.97
CA GLU A 94 -8.71 -14.38 4.08
C GLU A 94 -8.15 -14.71 2.69
N LEU A 95 -7.33 -13.83 2.10
CA LEU A 95 -6.69 -14.09 0.80
C LEU A 95 -5.74 -15.29 0.87
N ILE A 96 -5.00 -15.45 1.97
CA ILE A 96 -4.16 -16.63 2.20
C ILE A 96 -5.03 -17.90 2.29
N ALA A 97 -6.12 -17.86 3.06
CA ALA A 97 -7.02 -19.00 3.22
C ALA A 97 -7.68 -19.41 1.89
N LYS A 98 -7.93 -18.46 0.99
CA LYS A 98 -8.46 -18.69 -0.36
C LYS A 98 -7.40 -19.07 -1.38
N GLY A 99 -6.12 -19.10 -1.01
CA GLY A 99 -5.01 -19.40 -1.94
C GLY A 99 -4.71 -18.28 -2.94
N VAL A 100 -5.16 -17.05 -2.67
CA VAL A 100 -4.85 -15.87 -3.50
C VAL A 100 -3.49 -15.28 -3.15
N ILE A 101 -3.10 -15.36 -1.88
CA ILE A 101 -1.74 -15.04 -1.42
C ILE A 101 -1.04 -16.33 -1.01
N SER A 102 0.22 -16.49 -1.42
CA SER A 102 1.00 -17.70 -1.15
C SER A 102 1.25 -17.88 0.34
N LYS A 103 0.70 -18.95 0.92
CA LYS A 103 0.97 -19.31 2.32
C LYS A 103 2.46 -19.57 2.57
N SER A 104 3.12 -20.20 1.59
CA SER A 104 4.55 -20.55 1.69
C SER A 104 5.48 -19.33 1.69
N ALA A 105 5.12 -18.27 0.94
CA ALA A 105 5.83 -17.00 0.96
C ALA A 105 5.53 -16.22 2.24
N PHE A 106 4.26 -16.24 2.69
CA PHE A 106 3.84 -15.59 3.93
C PHE A 106 4.60 -16.12 5.14
N ASP A 107 4.83 -17.43 5.22
CA ASP A 107 5.62 -18.04 6.30
C ASP A 107 7.09 -17.57 6.33
N LYS A 108 7.58 -17.02 5.20
CA LYS A 108 8.90 -16.38 5.08
C LYS A 108 8.85 -14.86 5.25
N GLY A 109 7.69 -14.30 5.61
CA GLY A 109 7.46 -12.87 5.78
C GLY A 109 7.25 -12.09 4.49
N ILE A 110 7.00 -12.78 3.37
CA ILE A 110 6.82 -12.18 2.04
C ILE A 110 5.34 -12.27 1.64
N MET A 111 4.80 -11.16 1.17
CA MET A 111 3.45 -11.05 0.63
C MET A 111 3.51 -11.26 -0.89
N GLU A 112 3.11 -12.44 -1.35
CA GLU A 112 3.19 -12.82 -2.76
C GLU A 112 1.83 -13.28 -3.26
N LEU A 113 1.39 -12.71 -4.39
CA LEU A 113 0.15 -13.08 -5.05
C LEU A 113 0.36 -14.37 -5.84
N GLU A 114 -0.60 -15.29 -5.78
CA GLU A 114 -0.69 -16.47 -6.66
C GLU A 114 -1.45 -16.08 -7.94
N PRO A 115 -0.80 -15.82 -9.09
CA PRO A 115 -1.47 -15.20 -10.24
C PRO A 115 -2.61 -16.05 -10.81
N GLU A 116 -2.43 -17.38 -10.78
CA GLU A 116 -3.38 -18.36 -11.29
C GLU A 116 -4.66 -18.46 -10.44
N SER A 117 -4.66 -17.86 -9.24
CA SER A 117 -5.84 -17.80 -8.37
C SER A 117 -6.85 -16.72 -8.78
N LEU A 118 -6.42 -15.74 -9.59
CA LEU A 118 -7.27 -14.63 -10.01
C LEU A 118 -8.11 -15.03 -11.22
N SER A 119 -9.41 -14.76 -11.16
CA SER A 119 -10.28 -14.93 -12.32
C SER A 119 -9.97 -13.89 -13.39
N SER A 120 -10.24 -14.23 -14.66
CA SER A 120 -10.09 -13.30 -15.78
C SER A 120 -10.91 -12.03 -15.58
N ALA A 121 -12.14 -12.15 -15.08
CA ALA A 121 -13.00 -11.01 -14.77
C ALA A 121 -12.37 -10.06 -13.73
N TYR A 122 -11.61 -10.59 -12.77
CA TYR A 122 -10.90 -9.76 -11.81
C TYR A 122 -9.71 -9.04 -12.46
N ILE A 123 -8.96 -9.72 -13.33
CA ILE A 123 -7.86 -9.12 -14.09
C ILE A 123 -8.39 -7.98 -14.97
N ASP A 124 -9.52 -8.20 -15.64
CA ASP A 124 -10.17 -7.18 -16.47
C ASP A 124 -10.60 -5.97 -15.63
N LEU A 125 -11.16 -6.21 -14.43
CA LEU A 125 -11.50 -5.14 -13.49
C LEU A 125 -10.28 -4.28 -13.15
N LEU A 126 -9.16 -4.90 -12.79
CA LEU A 126 -7.91 -4.19 -12.49
C LEU A 126 -7.42 -3.35 -13.68
N ALA A 127 -7.58 -3.84 -14.90
CA ALA A 127 -7.15 -3.13 -16.10
C ALA A 127 -8.00 -1.89 -16.42
N THR A 128 -9.25 -1.85 -15.93
CA THR A 128 -10.20 -0.75 -16.18
C THR A 128 -10.26 0.30 -15.06
N ASP A 129 -9.56 0.08 -13.94
CA ASP A 129 -9.56 1.01 -12.81
C ASP A 129 -8.60 2.18 -13.08
N ASP A 130 -9.17 3.38 -13.25
CA ASP A 130 -8.44 4.62 -13.52
C ASP A 130 -7.38 4.92 -12.44
N PHE A 131 -7.65 4.59 -11.16
CA PHE A 131 -6.67 4.83 -10.11
C PHE A 131 -5.43 3.95 -10.30
N LEU A 132 -5.59 2.70 -10.75
CA LEU A 132 -4.48 1.77 -10.98
C LEU A 132 -3.58 2.17 -12.17
N THR A 133 -4.03 3.09 -13.01
CA THR A 133 -3.22 3.69 -14.08
C THR A 133 -2.65 5.06 -13.72
N SER A 134 -2.98 5.58 -12.53
CA SER A 134 -2.60 6.92 -12.09
C SER A 134 -1.13 7.05 -11.68
N ASP A 135 -0.64 8.29 -11.74
CA ASP A 135 0.66 8.71 -11.21
C ASP A 135 0.84 8.34 -9.73
N ALA A 136 -0.22 8.47 -8.91
CA ALA A 136 -0.19 8.13 -7.49
C ALA A 136 0.07 6.63 -7.29
N PHE A 137 -0.67 5.79 -8.00
CA PHE A 137 -0.51 4.34 -7.91
C PHE A 137 0.86 3.88 -8.42
N ALA A 138 1.41 4.52 -9.46
CA ALA A 138 2.77 4.27 -9.92
C ALA A 138 3.82 4.61 -8.84
N VAL A 139 3.67 5.73 -8.12
CA VAL A 139 4.52 6.07 -6.97
C VAL A 139 4.42 4.99 -5.89
N ILE A 140 3.20 4.56 -5.56
CA ILE A 140 2.93 3.57 -4.51
C ILE A 140 3.54 2.20 -4.86
N THR A 141 3.41 1.73 -6.10
CA THR A 141 3.75 0.35 -6.47
C THR A 141 5.12 0.19 -7.11
N LYS A 142 5.68 1.24 -7.72
CA LYS A 142 7.02 1.21 -8.34
C LYS A 142 8.01 2.04 -7.56
N GLY A 143 7.58 3.21 -7.08
CA GLY A 143 8.42 4.14 -6.35
C GLY A 143 8.77 3.64 -4.95
N LEU A 144 7.80 3.60 -4.05
CA LEU A 144 8.01 3.29 -2.64
C LEU A 144 8.73 1.95 -2.39
N PRO A 145 8.44 0.84 -3.12
CA PRO A 145 9.13 -0.43 -2.92
C PRO A 145 10.61 -0.40 -3.31
N SER A 146 11.03 0.54 -4.16
CA SER A 146 12.45 0.72 -4.53
C SER A 146 13.27 1.48 -3.49
N VAL A 147 12.61 2.07 -2.48
CA VAL A 147 13.25 2.83 -1.42
C VAL A 147 13.59 1.90 -0.26
N GLN A 148 14.76 2.09 0.36
CA GLN A 148 15.12 1.39 1.58
C GLN A 148 14.02 1.59 2.64
N PHE A 149 13.46 0.50 3.17
CA PHE A 149 12.34 0.58 4.09
C PHE A 149 12.77 1.01 5.50
N ASP A 150 13.82 0.38 6.01
CA ASP A 150 14.34 0.55 7.37
C ASP A 150 15.49 1.58 7.47
N GLY A 151 15.78 1.98 8.69
CA GLY A 151 16.97 2.75 9.06
C GLY A 151 16.77 4.28 9.06
N SER A 152 17.82 5.01 9.45
CA SER A 152 17.78 6.47 9.66
C SER A 152 17.45 7.31 8.40
N LYS A 153 17.47 6.69 7.22
CA LYS A 153 17.07 7.29 5.94
C LYS A 153 16.00 6.48 5.22
N GLY A 154 15.39 5.51 5.89
CA GLY A 154 14.38 4.62 5.33
C GLY A 154 12.98 5.23 5.26
N LEU A 155 12.08 4.53 4.59
CA LEU A 155 10.71 4.96 4.37
C LEU A 155 9.88 5.04 5.68
N LYS A 156 10.13 4.15 6.65
CA LYS A 156 9.52 4.23 8.00
C LYS A 156 9.71 5.60 8.63
N ARG A 157 10.97 6.06 8.71
CA ARG A 157 11.29 7.38 9.28
C ARG A 157 10.72 8.53 8.46
N ARG A 158 10.80 8.46 7.13
CA ARG A 158 10.36 9.56 6.24
C ARG A 158 8.85 9.75 6.22
N SER A 159 8.10 8.65 6.37
CA SER A 159 6.64 8.68 6.39
C SER A 159 6.08 9.13 7.74
N GLY A 160 6.78 8.84 8.84
CA GLY A 160 6.29 9.08 10.20
C GLY A 160 5.12 8.16 10.59
N LEU A 161 4.83 7.11 9.82
CA LEU A 161 3.72 6.19 10.08
C LEU A 161 4.08 5.06 11.05
N MET A 162 5.38 4.76 11.21
CA MET A 162 5.88 3.67 12.03
C MET A 162 7.07 4.14 12.88
N GLU A 163 7.27 3.50 14.04
CA GLU A 163 8.49 3.68 14.82
C GLU A 163 9.70 3.14 14.06
N TYR A 164 10.83 3.84 14.16
CA TYR A 164 12.10 3.47 13.53
C TYR A 164 13.25 3.28 14.55
N ILE A 165 12.98 3.47 15.84
CA ILE A 165 14.01 3.57 16.90
C ILE A 165 14.87 2.30 16.99
N TYR A 166 14.34 1.16 16.57
CA TYR A 166 15.02 -0.14 16.60
C TYR A 166 15.62 -0.55 15.25
N ASP A 167 15.51 0.29 14.23
CA ASP A 167 16.13 0.06 12.92
C ASP A 167 17.60 0.54 13.00
N LEU A 168 18.48 -0.32 13.51
CA LEU A 168 19.94 -0.09 13.60
C LEU A 168 20.64 -0.34 12.25
#